data_AF-A0A226BYG0-F1
#
_entry.id   AF-A0A226BYG0-F1
#
_cell.length_a   1.000
_cell.length_b   1.000
_cell.length_c   1.000
_cell.angle_alpha   90.00
_cell.angle_beta   90.00
_cell.angle_gamma   90.00
#
_symmetry.space_group_name_H-M   'P 1'
#
loop_
_entity.id
_entity.type
_entity.pdbx_description
1 polymer ?
#
loop_
_entity_poly.entity_id
_entity_poly.type
_entity_poly.pdbx_seq_one_letter_code
_entity_poly.pdbx_strand_id
1 'polypeptide(L)' 'MVDWPVLNALLNTSSGATMVSLHYGGGVGISHSIHAGMSLVMNRLY' A
#
# COMPACT_ATOMS: atom_id res chain seq x y z
N MET A 1 12.59 8.86 -5.14
CA MET A 1 12.17 9.07 -3.75
C MET A 1 11.18 7.98 -3.39
N VAL A 2 11.42 7.25 -2.30
CA VAL A 2 10.66 6.06 -1.86
C VAL A 2 9.65 6.40 -0.77
N ASP A 3 9.73 7.62 -0.23
CA ASP A 3 9.02 8.04 0.96
C ASP A 3 7.51 8.03 0.76
N TRP A 4 7.02 8.44 -0.42
CA TRP A 4 5.59 8.48 -0.74
C TRP A 4 4.89 7.11 -0.70
N PRO A 5 5.35 6.08 -1.44
CA PRO A 5 4.72 4.77 -1.36
C PRO A 5 4.84 4.15 0.05
N VAL A 6 5.91 4.43 0.79
CA VAL A 6 6.04 3.97 2.19
C VAL A 6 5.07 4.69 3.12
N LEU A 7 4.95 6.01 3.03
CA LEU A 7 3.96 6.78 3.78
C LEU A 7 2.54 6.35 3.43
N ASN A 8 2.26 6.06 2.16
CA ASN A 8 0.96 5.54 1.74
C ASN A 8 0.64 4.20 2.44
N ALA A 9 1.60 3.27 2.51
CA ALA A 9 1.42 2.01 3.22
C ALA A 9 1.18 2.22 4.72
N LEU A 10 1.99 3.06 5.38
CA LEU A 10 1.85 3.37 6.81
C LEU A 10 0.51 4.07 7.10
N LEU A 11 0.14 5.05 6.28
CA LEU A 11 -1.11 5.79 6.43
C LEU A 11 -2.31 4.87 6.28
N ASN A 12 -2.36 4.04 5.24
CA ASN A 12 -3.46 3.09 5.03
C ASN A 12 -3.54 2.06 6.16
N THR A 13 -2.40 1.60 6.68
CA THR A 13 -2.35 0.70 7.85
C THR A 13 -2.95 1.38 9.08
N SER A 14 -2.56 2.63 9.35
CA SER A 14 -3.10 3.40 10.49
C SER A 14 -4.56 3.81 10.32
N SER A 15 -5.04 3.94 9.07
CA SER A 15 -6.40 4.37 8.73
C SER A 15 -7.41 3.22 8.73
N GLY A 16 -6.98 1.98 8.99
CA GLY A 16 -7.89 0.82 9.12
C GLY A 16 -8.15 0.04 7.84
N ALA A 17 -7.26 0.10 6.84
CA ALA A 17 -7.33 -0.82 5.71
C ALA A 17 -7.27 -2.28 6.19
N THR A 18 -8.10 -3.15 5.61
CA THR A 18 -8.14 -4.58 5.99
C THR A 18 -6.86 -5.30 5.61
N MET A 19 -6.29 -4.95 4.45
CA MET A 19 -4.98 -5.42 4.02
C MET A 19 -4.21 -4.30 3.34
N VAL A 20 -2.91 -4.24 3.63
CA VAL A 20 -1.96 -3.35 2.97
C VAL A 20 -0.80 -4.19 2.44
N SER A 21 -0.33 -3.86 1.25
CA SER A 21 0.81 -4.49 0.59
C SER A 21 1.81 -3.42 0.16
N LEU A 22 3.10 -3.77 0.20
CA LEU A 22 4.18 -2.96 -0.31
C LEU A 22 5.04 -3.85 -1.21
N HIS A 23 5.20 -3.46 -2.47
CA HIS A 23 5.90 -4.26 -3.46
C HIS A 23 7.09 -3.49 -4.06
N TYR A 24 8.11 -4.26 -4.42
CA TYR A 24 9.30 -3.79 -5.11
C TYR A 24 9.31 -4.31 -6.55
N GLY A 25 9.41 -3.39 -7.51
CA GLY A 25 9.55 -3.69 -8.93
C GLY A 25 8.25 -4.01 -9.69
N GLY A 26 7.08 -3.64 -9.14
CA GLY A 26 5.80 -3.81 -9.82
C GLY A 26 5.76 -3.08 -11.17
N GLY A 27 5.29 -3.78 -12.22
CA GLY A 27 5.09 -3.26 -13.58
C GLY A 27 6.37 -3.10 -14.42
N VAL A 28 7.42 -2.51 -13.85
CA VAL A 28 8.64 -2.10 -14.58
C VAL A 28 9.89 -2.91 -14.22
N GLY A 29 9.77 -3.89 -13.33
CA GLY A 29 10.87 -4.76 -12.91
C GLY A 29 11.62 -4.26 -11.67
N ILE A 30 12.37 -5.18 -11.07
CA ILE A 30 13.14 -4.97 -9.84
C ILE A 30 14.07 -3.76 -9.97
N SER A 31 14.21 -2.99 -8.88
CA SER A 31 14.99 -1.74 -8.81
C SER A 31 14.41 -0.50 -9.48
N HIS A 32 13.28 -0.61 -10.19
CA HIS A 32 12.71 0.52 -10.94
C HIS A 32 11.43 1.11 -10.33
N SER A 33 10.81 0.43 -9.37
CA SER A 33 9.61 0.95 -8.70
C SER A 33 9.45 0.41 -7.28
N ILE A 34 8.83 1.21 -6.41
CA ILE A 34 8.24 0.77 -5.14
C ILE A 34 6.82 1.32 -5.12
N HIS A 35 5.83 0.48 -4.84
CA HIS A 35 4.43 0.91 -4.73
C HIS A 35 3.73 0.24 -3.55
N ALA A 36 2.72 0.91 -3.01
CA ALA A 36 1.81 0.36 -2.03
C ALA A 36 0.44 0.07 -2.66
N GLY A 37 -0.28 -0.89 -2.11
CA GLY A 37 -1.68 -1.18 -2.45
C GLY A 37 -2.48 -1.51 -1.19
N MET A 38 -3.77 -1.25 -1.19
CA MET A 38 -4.67 -1.59 -0.09
C MET A 38 -5.94 -2.27 -0.57
N SER A 39 -6.56 -3.02 0.33
CA SER A 39 -7.93 -3.52 0.19
C SER A 39 -8.68 -3.28 1.49
N LEU A 40 -9.94 -2.85 1.37
CA LEU A 40 -10.87 -2.69 2.47
C LEU A 40 -12.05 -3.63 2.27
N VAL A 41 -12.37 -4.41 3.29
CA VAL A 41 -13.66 -5.11 3.37
C VAL A 41 -14.65 -4.13 3.98
N MET A 42 -15.67 -3.78 3.21
CA MET A 42 -16.73 -2.89 3.67
C MET A 42 -17.90 -3.73 4.17
N ASN A 43 -18.21 -3.60 5.45
CA ASN A 43 -19.36 -4.25 6.06
C ASN A 43 -20.27 -3.21 6.71
N ARG A 44 -21.32 -3.69 7.37
CA ARG A 44 -22.36 -2.81 7.92
C ARG A 44 -21.88 -1.95 9.11
N LEU A 45 -20.76 -2.30 9.73
CA LEU A 45 -20.21 -1.64 10.91
C LEU A 45 -19.02 -0.74 10.57
N TYR A 46 -18.42 -0.89 9.39
CA TYR A 46 -17.29 -0.12 8.87
C TYR A 46 -17.17 -0.32 7.35
#